data_AF-A0A7V0WXV8-F1
#
_entry.id   AF-A0A7V0WXV8-F1
#
_cell.length_a   1.000
_cell.length_b   1.000
_cell.length_c   1.000
_cell.angle_alpha   90.00
_cell.angle_beta   90.00
_cell.angle_gamma   90.00
#
_symmetry.space_group_name_H-M   'P 1'
#
loop_
_entity.id
_entity.type
_entity.pdbx_description
1 polymer ?
#
loop_
_entity_poly.entity_id
_entity_poly.type
_entity_poly.pdbx_seq_one_letter_code
_entity_poly.pdbx_strand_id
1 'polypeptide(L)'
;MINREIIEAFSQIAREKNVDRSELGEIIEMVFLTLIEKKYSDTENFDVIVNMDKGEIEIYQQKVIVEQVTDPLKEISLEDARILEPDLNVGDPYVEIIDPMSFGRRLISHAKQILNQQIMRVEKNAIYEEYSKKIGQIIIGDVHQIRRDAIFINIGKAELKMPREEQIPGERYRRGESLKSILKEAVLGTSGPEIIVSRADPQFLVKLFENEVPEIYDRTIEIKKVARHPGDRSKVIVESNDRRIDAVGACVGIKGSRIQAIVRELNNEKIDIINNSSEPEILITRALSPAKPYMLEIDEEKKTALAIFDDEEISVAIGKMGQNIRLASEVTGYTIDAIKKSDYELSESETMYLEEIPDLTEHNWKLLYAVGIETADELLNTPKEELLSIKGLGDKTVDKIISVVDEAVRKRKEEMEAARQAAQAEAASSDDFEEGELMEESPRDSNTEFSEDEIADDLVQE
;
A
#
# COMPACT_ATOMS: atom_id res chain seq x y z
N MET A 1 25.50 -21.22 -49.64
CA MET A 1 24.47 -22.10 -50.25
C MET A 1 23.24 -21.98 -49.35
N ILE A 2 22.10 -21.47 -49.85
CA ILE A 2 20.93 -21.18 -48.98
C ILE A 2 20.40 -22.47 -48.35
N ASN A 3 20.46 -22.59 -47.02
CA ASN A 3 19.95 -23.74 -46.30
C ASN A 3 18.51 -23.48 -45.82
N ARG A 4 17.53 -23.93 -46.61
CA ARG A 4 16.10 -23.67 -46.35
C ARG A 4 15.59 -24.30 -45.05
N GLU A 5 16.09 -25.46 -44.66
CA GLU A 5 15.65 -26.13 -43.42
C GLU A 5 16.04 -25.30 -42.19
N ILE A 6 17.24 -24.72 -42.18
CA ILE A 6 17.72 -23.87 -41.09
C ILE A 6 16.91 -22.56 -41.02
N ILE A 7 16.64 -21.95 -42.17
CA ILE A 7 15.84 -20.70 -42.24
C ILE A 7 14.42 -20.94 -41.71
N GLU A 8 13.79 -22.06 -42.09
CA GLU A 8 12.47 -22.45 -41.60
C GLU A 8 12.49 -22.70 -40.09
N ALA A 9 13.51 -23.41 -39.58
CA ALA A 9 13.66 -23.66 -38.15
C ALA A 9 13.85 -22.36 -37.35
N PHE A 10 14.70 -21.44 -37.81
CA PHE A 10 14.86 -20.12 -37.18
C PHE A 10 13.57 -19.31 -37.20
N SER A 11 12.86 -19.32 -38.33
CA SER A 11 11.57 -18.64 -38.47
C SER A 11 10.51 -19.22 -37.55
N GLN A 12 10.52 -20.53 -37.35
CA GLN A 12 9.61 -21.22 -36.45
C GLN A 12 9.90 -20.85 -34.99
N ILE A 13 11.17 -20.92 -34.57
CA ILE A 13 11.58 -20.55 -33.20
C ILE A 13 11.23 -19.09 -32.90
N ALA A 14 11.56 -18.17 -33.80
CA ALA A 14 11.24 -16.75 -33.67
C ALA A 14 9.72 -16.52 -33.47
N ARG A 15 8.87 -17.23 -34.23
CA ARG A 15 7.42 -17.13 -34.10
C ARG A 15 6.87 -17.77 -32.83
N GLU A 16 7.31 -18.97 -32.48
CA GLU A 16 6.82 -19.68 -31.29
C GLU A 16 7.20 -18.95 -30.00
N LYS A 17 8.41 -18.40 -29.96
CA LYS A 17 8.98 -17.71 -28.81
C LYS A 17 8.77 -16.21 -28.82
N ASN A 18 8.20 -15.67 -29.90
CA ASN A 18 7.94 -14.25 -30.08
C ASN A 18 9.21 -13.40 -29.86
N VAL A 19 10.32 -13.84 -30.45
CA VAL A 19 11.63 -13.20 -30.41
C VAL A 19 11.96 -12.69 -31.81
N ASP A 20 12.53 -11.48 -31.90
CA ASP A 20 12.92 -10.91 -33.18
C ASP A 20 14.06 -11.71 -33.84
N ARG A 21 14.06 -11.75 -35.18
CA ARG A 21 15.06 -12.54 -35.92
C ARG A 21 16.50 -12.05 -35.70
N SER A 22 16.69 -10.74 -35.54
CA SER A 22 18.00 -10.15 -35.24
C SER A 22 18.50 -10.60 -33.87
N GLU A 23 17.64 -10.51 -32.85
CA GLU A 23 17.96 -10.90 -31.48
C GLU A 23 18.23 -12.41 -31.38
N LEU A 24 17.47 -13.24 -32.11
CA LEU A 24 17.75 -14.69 -32.21
C LEU A 24 19.13 -14.97 -32.84
N GLY A 25 19.54 -14.17 -33.84
CA GLY A 25 20.88 -14.26 -34.44
C GLY A 25 21.99 -13.98 -33.42
N GLU A 26 21.87 -12.88 -32.66
CA GLU A 26 22.80 -12.51 -31.59
C GLU A 26 22.89 -13.58 -30.50
N ILE A 27 21.75 -14.18 -30.12
CA ILE A 27 21.73 -15.28 -29.16
C ILE A 27 22.50 -16.49 -29.70
N ILE A 28 22.29 -16.86 -30.97
CA ILE A 28 22.98 -18.01 -31.58
C ILE A 28 24.49 -17.76 -31.64
N GLU A 29 24.91 -16.54 -32.01
CA GLU A 29 26.30 -16.12 -32.01
C GLU A 29 26.94 -16.30 -30.62
N MET A 30 26.30 -15.76 -29.59
CA MET A 30 26.72 -15.90 -28.19
C MET A 30 26.80 -17.37 -27.74
N VAL A 31 25.84 -18.20 -28.15
CA VAL A 31 25.84 -19.63 -27.83
C VAL A 31 27.09 -20.31 -28.40
N PHE A 32 27.42 -20.07 -29.67
CA PHE A 32 28.62 -20.67 -30.29
C PHE A 32 29.91 -20.13 -29.69
N LEU A 33 30.01 -18.84 -29.38
CA LEU A 33 31.16 -18.29 -28.64
C LEU A 33 31.34 -18.99 -27.28
N THR A 34 30.26 -19.24 -26.54
CA THR A 34 30.32 -19.97 -25.26
C THR A 34 30.76 -21.43 -25.45
N LEU A 35 30.44 -22.06 -26.58
CA LEU A 35 30.91 -23.42 -26.90
C LEU A 35 32.41 -23.44 -27.23
N ILE A 36 32.88 -22.43 -27.96
CA ILE A 36 34.28 -22.24 -28.32
C ILE A 36 35.09 -22.05 -27.04
N GLU A 37 34.66 -21.16 -26.14
CA GLU A 37 35.27 -20.95 -24.83
C GLU A 37 35.38 -22.27 -24.06
N LYS A 38 34.32 -23.07 -24.05
CA LYS A 38 34.30 -24.34 -23.33
C LYS A 38 35.19 -25.43 -23.95
N LYS A 39 35.44 -25.36 -25.27
CA LYS A 39 36.25 -26.34 -26.01
C LYS A 39 37.73 -25.98 -25.98
N TYR A 40 38.05 -24.70 -26.14
CA TYR A 40 39.41 -24.18 -26.36
C TYR A 40 39.94 -23.36 -25.19
N SER A 41 39.11 -23.01 -24.20
CA SER A 41 39.44 -22.15 -23.05
C SER A 41 39.90 -20.72 -23.43
N ASP A 42 39.69 -20.34 -24.68
CA ASP A 42 39.98 -19.03 -25.25
C ASP A 42 38.97 -18.74 -26.37
N THR A 43 38.60 -17.47 -26.53
CA THR A 43 37.67 -16.98 -27.56
C THR A 43 38.20 -15.76 -28.30
N GLU A 44 39.34 -15.18 -27.90
CA GLU A 44 39.81 -13.88 -28.41
C GLU A 44 40.04 -13.86 -29.92
N ASN A 45 40.37 -15.02 -30.50
CA ASN A 45 40.66 -15.15 -31.92
C ASN A 45 39.55 -15.85 -32.71
N PHE A 46 38.33 -15.90 -32.17
CA PHE A 46 37.18 -16.49 -32.86
C PHE A 46 36.11 -15.45 -33.13
N ASP A 47 35.68 -15.37 -34.39
CA ASP A 47 34.51 -14.61 -34.81
C ASP A 47 33.40 -15.58 -35.25
N VAL A 48 32.19 -15.37 -34.77
CA VAL A 48 31.02 -16.15 -35.18
C VAL A 48 30.09 -15.22 -35.94
N ILE A 49 29.70 -15.62 -37.16
CA ILE A 49 28.78 -14.84 -37.99
C ILE A 49 27.55 -15.70 -38.28
N VAL A 50 26.37 -15.19 -37.91
CA VAL A 50 25.09 -15.86 -38.12
C VAL A 50 24.28 -15.09 -39.16
N ASN A 51 24.04 -15.72 -40.31
CA ASN A 51 23.18 -15.15 -41.35
C ASN A 51 21.81 -15.85 -41.36
N MET A 52 20.82 -15.18 -40.77
CA MET A 52 19.46 -15.70 -40.63
C MET A 52 18.71 -15.84 -41.96
N ASP A 53 19.04 -15.04 -42.97
CA ASP A 53 18.37 -15.06 -44.28
C ASP A 53 18.92 -16.15 -45.20
N LYS A 54 20.20 -16.50 -45.04
CA LYS A 54 20.85 -17.59 -45.78
C LYS A 54 20.83 -18.92 -45.03
N GLY A 55 20.56 -18.89 -43.72
CA GLY A 55 20.62 -20.07 -42.85
C GLY A 55 22.06 -20.56 -42.65
N GLU A 56 23.03 -19.65 -42.64
CA GLU A 56 24.45 -19.95 -42.57
C GLU A 56 25.00 -19.53 -41.20
N ILE A 57 25.79 -20.41 -40.58
CA ILE A 57 26.53 -20.14 -39.34
C ILE A 57 27.99 -20.40 -39.68
N GLU A 58 28.80 -19.35 -39.66
CA GLU A 58 30.22 -19.41 -40.00
C GLU A 58 31.03 -19.05 -38.77
N ILE A 59 32.03 -19.89 -38.46
CA ILE A 59 32.93 -19.70 -37.33
C ILE A 59 34.33 -19.52 -37.93
N TYR A 60 34.91 -18.34 -37.72
CA TYR A 60 36.23 -17.98 -38.19
C TYR A 60 37.19 -17.97 -37.03
N GLN A 61 38.31 -18.67 -37.15
CA GLN A 61 39.41 -18.64 -36.21
C GLN A 61 40.58 -17.90 -36.85
N GLN A 62 40.94 -16.75 -36.28
CA GLN A 62 42.09 -15.97 -36.71
C GLN A 62 43.37 -16.55 -36.11
N LYS A 63 44.37 -16.82 -36.95
CA LYS A 63 45.68 -17.32 -36.54
C LYS A 63 46.78 -16.48 -37.18
N VAL A 64 47.96 -16.49 -36.58
CA VAL A 64 49.16 -15.87 -37.13
C VAL A 64 50.06 -16.95 -37.71
N ILE A 65 50.58 -16.71 -38.91
CA ILE A 65 51.49 -17.67 -39.56
C ILE A 65 52.88 -17.53 -38.94
N VAL A 66 53.42 -18.63 -38.42
CA VAL A 66 54.74 -18.69 -37.77
C VAL A 66 55.58 -19.83 -38.35
N GLU A 67 56.90 -19.76 -38.18
CA GLU A 67 57.80 -20.84 -38.58
C GLU A 67 57.75 -22.03 -37.60
N GLN A 68 57.62 -21.74 -36.30
CA GLN A 68 57.50 -22.76 -35.25
C GLN A 68 56.27 -22.46 -34.39
N VAL A 69 55.31 -23.37 -34.41
CA VAL A 69 54.06 -23.24 -33.65
C VAL A 69 54.34 -23.45 -32.17
N THR A 70 54.10 -22.42 -31.36
CA THR A 70 54.14 -22.47 -29.90
C THR A 70 52.75 -22.56 -29.28
N ASP A 71 51.76 -21.88 -29.87
CA ASP A 71 50.35 -21.98 -29.48
C ASP A 71 49.48 -22.42 -30.68
N PRO A 72 49.09 -23.71 -30.75
CA PRO A 72 48.26 -24.23 -31.85
C PRO A 72 46.88 -23.57 -32.01
N LEU A 73 46.40 -22.84 -31.00
CA LEU A 73 45.12 -22.12 -31.07
C LEU A 73 45.26 -20.77 -31.79
N LYS A 74 46.41 -20.10 -31.64
CA LYS A 74 46.65 -18.76 -32.19
C LYS A 74 47.62 -18.76 -33.37
N GLU A 75 48.30 -19.87 -33.61
CA GLU A 75 49.37 -19.95 -34.60
C GLU A 75 49.18 -21.13 -35.57
N ILE A 76 49.65 -20.97 -36.80
CA ILE A 76 49.70 -22.02 -37.82
C ILE A 76 51.08 -22.03 -38.49
N SER A 77 51.55 -23.21 -38.89
CA SER A 77 52.82 -23.33 -39.60
C SER A 77 52.69 -22.79 -41.03
N LEU A 78 53.76 -22.21 -41.56
CA LEU A 78 53.80 -21.76 -42.95
C LEU A 78 53.61 -22.91 -43.95
N GLU A 79 54.03 -24.14 -43.60
CA GLU A 79 53.80 -25.32 -44.44
C GLU A 79 52.31 -25.64 -44.55
N ASP A 80 51.59 -25.65 -43.43
CA ASP A 80 50.16 -25.97 -43.39
C ASP A 80 49.32 -24.86 -44.04
N ALA A 81 49.67 -23.59 -43.81
CA ALA A 81 48.98 -22.45 -44.42
C ALA A 81 49.09 -22.46 -45.96
N ARG A 82 50.27 -22.82 -46.49
CA ARG A 82 50.53 -22.87 -47.93
C ARG A 82 49.82 -24.00 -48.68
N ILE A 83 49.34 -25.02 -47.98
CA ILE A 83 48.54 -26.10 -48.59
C ILE A 83 47.21 -25.54 -49.09
N LEU A 84 46.64 -24.58 -48.39
CA LEU A 84 45.34 -23.98 -48.72
C LEU A 84 45.50 -22.69 -49.53
N GLU A 85 46.46 -21.84 -49.17
CA GLU A 85 46.76 -20.59 -49.88
C GLU A 85 48.27 -20.42 -50.12
N PRO A 86 48.76 -20.62 -51.36
CA PRO A 86 50.20 -20.66 -51.67
C PRO A 86 50.96 -19.35 -51.43
N ASP A 87 50.27 -18.21 -51.40
CA ASP A 87 50.86 -16.87 -51.45
C ASP A 87 51.13 -16.27 -50.05
N LEU A 88 50.87 -17.02 -48.98
CA LEU A 88 51.00 -16.55 -47.59
C LEU A 88 52.45 -16.53 -47.07
N ASN A 89 52.77 -15.52 -46.24
CA ASN A 89 54.08 -15.34 -45.60
C ASN A 89 53.99 -15.40 -44.06
N VAL A 90 55.14 -15.57 -43.41
CA VAL A 90 55.26 -15.52 -41.94
C VAL A 90 54.85 -14.13 -41.44
N GLY A 91 53.98 -14.08 -40.44
CA GLY A 91 53.44 -12.86 -39.87
C GLY A 91 52.10 -12.40 -40.47
N ASP A 92 51.64 -13.00 -41.57
CA ASP A 92 50.32 -12.69 -42.14
C ASP A 92 49.20 -13.30 -41.28
N PRO A 93 48.02 -12.66 -41.20
CA PRO A 93 46.85 -13.24 -40.57
C PRO A 93 46.27 -14.35 -41.48
N TYR A 94 45.94 -15.48 -40.88
CA TYR A 94 45.31 -16.62 -41.52
C TYR A 94 43.93 -16.84 -40.88
N VAL A 95 42.90 -17.04 -41.69
CA VAL A 95 41.54 -17.29 -41.20
C VAL A 95 41.17 -18.75 -41.48
N GLU A 96 41.04 -19.54 -40.42
CA GLU A 96 40.57 -20.92 -40.50
C GLU A 96 39.05 -20.96 -40.31
N ILE A 97 38.34 -21.62 -41.23
CA ILE A 97 36.88 -21.81 -41.13
C ILE A 97 36.60 -23.11 -40.38
N ILE A 98 35.90 -23.02 -39.26
CA ILE A 98 35.54 -24.16 -38.43
C ILE A 98 34.12 -24.60 -38.75
N ASP A 99 33.96 -25.88 -39.08
CA ASP A 99 32.64 -26.49 -39.29
C ASP A 99 31.90 -26.62 -37.94
N PRO A 100 30.69 -26.03 -37.79
CA PRO A 100 29.83 -26.23 -36.62
C PRO A 100 29.48 -27.70 -36.35
N MET A 101 29.53 -28.59 -37.35
CA MET A 101 29.29 -30.03 -37.14
C MET A 101 30.44 -30.74 -36.41
N SER A 102 31.64 -30.12 -36.35
CA SER A 102 32.79 -30.65 -35.61
C SER A 102 32.58 -30.65 -34.09
N PHE A 103 31.61 -29.88 -33.59
CA PHE A 103 31.24 -29.88 -32.18
C PHE A 103 30.47 -31.16 -31.86
N GLY A 104 31.10 -32.08 -31.14
CA GLY A 104 30.48 -33.36 -30.78
C GLY A 104 29.16 -33.22 -30.02
N ARG A 105 28.33 -34.28 -30.04
CA ARG A 105 26.95 -34.30 -29.49
C ARG A 105 26.80 -33.69 -28.09
N ARG A 106 27.80 -33.86 -27.21
CA ARG A 106 27.78 -33.32 -25.84
C ARG A 106 27.76 -31.78 -25.81
N LEU A 107 28.56 -31.14 -26.67
CA LEU A 107 28.63 -29.68 -26.77
C LEU A 107 27.35 -29.13 -27.42
N ILE A 108 26.80 -29.80 -28.41
CA ILE A 108 25.51 -29.43 -29.03
C ILE A 108 24.35 -29.48 -28.02
N SER A 109 24.29 -30.50 -27.17
CA SER A 109 23.26 -30.57 -26.11
C SER A 109 23.37 -29.40 -25.14
N HIS A 110 24.60 -29.02 -24.80
CA HIS A 110 24.87 -27.85 -23.96
C HIS A 110 24.48 -26.54 -24.67
N ALA A 111 24.77 -26.41 -25.96
CA ALA A 111 24.37 -25.27 -26.79
C ALA A 111 22.85 -25.09 -26.77
N LYS A 112 22.10 -26.18 -26.95
CA LYS A 112 20.64 -26.18 -26.86
C LYS A 112 20.15 -25.69 -25.50
N GLN A 113 20.81 -26.07 -24.41
CA GLN A 113 20.45 -25.60 -23.08
C GLN A 113 20.70 -24.09 -22.92
N ILE A 114 21.85 -23.58 -23.36
CA ILE A 114 22.17 -22.14 -23.32
C ILE A 114 21.19 -21.36 -24.19
N LEU A 115 20.94 -21.81 -25.42
CA LEU A 115 20.01 -21.19 -26.35
C LEU A 115 18.62 -21.03 -25.73
N ASN A 116 18.09 -22.10 -25.13
CA ASN A 116 16.81 -22.05 -24.43
C ASN A 116 16.83 -21.08 -23.25
N GLN A 117 17.92 -21.04 -22.47
CA GLN A 117 18.06 -20.11 -21.34
C GLN A 117 18.08 -18.65 -21.79
N GLN A 118 18.79 -18.33 -22.88
CA GLN A 118 18.84 -16.96 -23.41
C GLN A 118 17.51 -16.53 -24.03
N ILE A 119 16.84 -17.42 -24.78
CA ILE A 119 15.47 -17.16 -25.28
C ILE A 119 14.53 -16.87 -24.10
N MET A 120 14.56 -17.69 -23.04
CA MET A 120 13.74 -17.44 -21.85
C MET A 120 14.10 -16.11 -21.16
N ARG A 121 15.36 -15.67 -21.22
CA ARG A 121 15.79 -14.38 -20.66
C ARG A 121 15.20 -13.21 -21.45
N VAL A 122 15.21 -13.28 -22.78
CA VAL A 122 14.58 -12.29 -23.65
C VAL A 122 13.08 -12.22 -23.40
N GLU A 123 12.39 -13.37 -23.38
CA GLU A 123 10.95 -13.43 -23.07
C GLU A 123 10.64 -12.77 -21.71
N LYS A 124 11.46 -13.05 -20.70
CA LYS A 124 11.35 -12.47 -19.37
C LYS A 124 11.59 -10.95 -19.37
N ASN A 125 12.60 -10.46 -20.06
CA ASN A 125 12.87 -9.02 -20.16
C ASN A 125 11.72 -8.28 -20.85
N ALA A 126 11.15 -8.85 -21.92
CA ALA A 126 10.00 -8.28 -22.60
C ALA A 126 8.78 -8.16 -21.66
N ILE A 127 8.52 -9.21 -20.86
CA ILE A 127 7.49 -9.18 -19.82
C ILE A 127 7.77 -8.06 -18.82
N TYR A 128 8.99 -7.95 -18.30
CA TYR A 128 9.36 -6.88 -17.36
C TYR A 128 9.05 -5.48 -17.92
N GLU A 129 9.48 -5.20 -19.14
CA GLU A 129 9.26 -3.90 -19.78
C GLU A 129 7.79 -3.58 -20.02
N GLU A 130 6.99 -4.59 -20.37
CA GLU A 130 5.56 -4.43 -20.56
C GLU A 130 4.86 -4.04 -19.25
N TYR A 131 5.13 -4.80 -18.17
CA TYR A 131 4.46 -4.59 -16.89
C TYR A 131 5.02 -3.40 -16.12
N SER A 132 6.31 -3.07 -16.26
CA SER A 132 6.88 -1.86 -15.64
C SER A 132 6.14 -0.58 -16.06
N LYS A 133 5.66 -0.51 -17.31
CA LYS A 133 4.87 0.63 -17.83
C LYS A 133 3.43 0.66 -17.31
N LYS A 134 2.93 -0.44 -16.74
CA LYS A 134 1.55 -0.61 -16.26
C LYS A 134 1.44 -0.50 -14.72
N ILE A 135 2.51 -0.07 -14.03
CA ILE A 135 2.49 0.08 -12.57
C ILE A 135 1.40 1.06 -12.16
N GLY A 136 0.62 0.69 -11.14
CA GLY A 136 -0.55 1.45 -10.68
C GLY A 136 -1.82 1.20 -11.48
N GLN A 137 -1.84 0.29 -12.46
CA GLN A 137 -3.06 -0.10 -13.18
C GLN A 137 -3.69 -1.37 -12.60
N ILE A 138 -5.02 -1.46 -12.72
CA ILE A 138 -5.74 -2.69 -12.40
C ILE A 138 -5.54 -3.68 -13.54
N ILE A 139 -5.18 -4.90 -13.17
CA ILE A 139 -5.06 -6.04 -14.05
C ILE A 139 -6.01 -7.14 -13.60
N ILE A 140 -6.45 -7.95 -14.55
CA ILE A 140 -7.35 -9.09 -14.31
C ILE A 140 -6.60 -10.34 -14.72
N GLY A 141 -6.50 -11.31 -13.80
CA GLY A 141 -5.84 -12.57 -14.06
C GLY A 141 -6.45 -13.71 -13.26
N ASP A 142 -6.10 -14.93 -13.63
CA ASP A 142 -6.69 -16.12 -13.04
C ASP A 142 -5.73 -16.73 -12.01
N VAL A 143 -6.26 -17.09 -10.84
CA VAL A 143 -5.48 -17.71 -9.77
C VAL A 143 -4.97 -19.07 -10.23
N HIS A 144 -3.66 -19.18 -10.43
CA HIS A 144 -3.01 -20.40 -10.91
C HIS A 144 -2.61 -21.30 -9.73
N GLN A 145 -1.84 -20.76 -8.79
CA GLN A 145 -1.32 -21.51 -7.65
C GLN A 145 -1.50 -20.72 -6.35
N ILE A 146 -1.95 -21.41 -5.30
CA ILE A 146 -2.06 -20.85 -3.95
C ILE A 146 -1.01 -21.55 -3.08
N ARG A 147 -0.08 -20.78 -2.52
CA ARG A 147 0.89 -21.22 -1.51
C ARG A 147 0.61 -20.52 -0.18
N ARG A 148 1.33 -20.89 0.88
CA ARG A 148 1.13 -20.33 2.23
C ARG A 148 1.61 -18.87 2.34
N ASP A 149 2.62 -18.53 1.56
CA ASP A 149 3.36 -17.27 1.53
C ASP A 149 2.84 -16.31 0.45
N ALA A 150 2.40 -16.84 -0.70
CA ALA A 150 1.94 -16.05 -1.82
C ALA A 150 0.92 -16.77 -2.69
N ILE A 151 0.18 -15.99 -3.47
CA ILE A 151 -0.72 -16.46 -4.52
C ILE A 151 -0.14 -16.08 -5.87
N PHE A 152 -0.16 -17.02 -6.80
CA PHE A 152 0.33 -16.83 -8.16
C PHE A 152 -0.86 -16.69 -9.10
N ILE A 153 -0.89 -15.59 -9.84
CA ILE A 153 -1.97 -15.21 -10.75
C ILE A 153 -1.40 -15.21 -12.16
N ASN A 154 -2.04 -15.90 -13.09
CA ASN A 154 -1.59 -15.96 -14.47
C ASN A 154 -2.34 -14.92 -15.33
N ILE A 155 -1.59 -14.19 -16.14
CA ILE A 155 -2.12 -13.34 -17.21
C ILE A 155 -1.41 -13.71 -18.51
N GLY A 156 -2.08 -14.53 -19.33
CA GLY A 156 -1.54 -14.97 -20.62
C GLY A 156 -0.24 -15.76 -20.46
N LYS A 157 0.90 -15.09 -20.69
CA LYS A 157 2.26 -15.66 -20.61
C LYS A 157 3.03 -15.27 -19.33
N ALA A 158 2.51 -14.33 -18.53
CA ALA A 158 3.18 -13.83 -17.33
C ALA A 158 2.54 -14.39 -16.06
N GLU A 159 3.39 -14.84 -15.13
CA GLU A 159 2.97 -15.23 -13.78
C GLU A 159 3.27 -14.09 -12.81
N LEU A 160 2.23 -13.61 -12.14
CA LEU A 160 2.26 -12.53 -11.17
C LEU A 160 2.23 -13.13 -9.77
N LYS A 161 2.83 -12.45 -8.81
CA LYS A 161 2.86 -12.86 -7.42
C LYS A 161 2.11 -11.85 -6.56
N MET A 162 1.21 -12.35 -5.71
CA MET A 162 0.54 -11.60 -4.67
C MET A 162 1.01 -12.12 -3.30
N PRO A 163 2.02 -11.47 -2.67
CA PRO A 163 2.49 -11.81 -1.34
C PRO A 163 1.37 -11.73 -0.30
N ARG A 164 1.52 -12.42 0.83
CA ARG A 164 0.52 -12.43 1.90
C ARG A 164 0.19 -11.05 2.48
N GLU A 165 1.17 -10.15 2.53
CA GLU A 165 0.99 -8.76 3.00
C GLU A 165 0.15 -7.92 2.03
N GLU A 166 0.13 -8.30 0.75
CA GLU A 166 -0.60 -7.62 -0.31
C GLU A 166 -2.00 -8.20 -0.54
N GLN A 167 -2.39 -9.21 0.25
CA GLN A 167 -3.71 -9.85 0.21
C GLN A 167 -4.67 -9.16 1.17
N ILE A 168 -5.96 -9.18 0.83
CA ILE A 168 -6.99 -8.74 1.77
C ILE A 168 -7.15 -9.80 2.87
N PRO A 169 -6.97 -9.46 4.16
CA PRO A 169 -7.15 -10.40 5.25
C PRO A 169 -8.56 -11.03 5.24
N GLY A 170 -8.62 -12.36 5.33
CA GLY A 170 -9.88 -13.10 5.36
C GLY A 170 -10.52 -13.38 3.99
N GLU A 171 -10.00 -12.82 2.90
CA GLU A 171 -10.42 -13.15 1.54
C GLU A 171 -10.02 -14.59 1.17
N ARG A 172 -10.93 -15.33 0.53
CA ARG A 172 -10.71 -16.73 0.15
C ARG A 172 -10.58 -16.85 -1.36
N TYR A 173 -9.38 -17.21 -1.81
CA TYR A 173 -9.09 -17.42 -3.22
C TYR A 173 -9.25 -18.88 -3.63
N ARG A 174 -9.75 -19.12 -4.85
CA ARG A 174 -9.86 -20.46 -5.44
C ARG A 174 -9.03 -20.54 -6.73
N ARG A 175 -8.48 -21.73 -7.03
CA ARG A 175 -7.77 -21.94 -8.30
C ARG A 175 -8.75 -21.82 -9.47
N GLY A 176 -8.32 -21.13 -10.53
CA GLY A 176 -9.11 -20.82 -11.72
C GLY A 176 -10.10 -19.67 -11.54
N GLU A 177 -10.15 -19.04 -10.36
CA GLU A 177 -10.94 -17.84 -10.13
C GLU A 177 -10.26 -16.62 -10.76
N SER A 178 -11.03 -15.79 -11.44
CA SER A 178 -10.54 -14.54 -12.00
C SER A 178 -10.57 -13.44 -10.95
N LEU A 179 -9.45 -12.72 -10.80
CA LEU A 179 -9.21 -11.78 -9.73
C LEU A 179 -8.70 -10.46 -10.29
N LYS A 180 -9.26 -9.34 -9.82
CA LYS A 180 -8.68 -8.02 -10.08
C LYS A 180 -7.61 -7.70 -9.05
N SER A 181 -6.51 -7.10 -9.46
CA SER A 181 -5.49 -6.61 -8.54
C SER A 181 -4.81 -5.39 -9.14
N ILE A 182 -4.20 -4.55 -8.31
CA ILE A 182 -3.34 -3.48 -8.81
C ILE A 182 -1.92 -4.00 -8.99
N LEU A 183 -1.29 -3.60 -10.09
CA LEU A 183 0.13 -3.81 -10.29
C LEU A 183 0.93 -2.88 -9.38
N LYS A 184 1.57 -3.43 -8.34
CA LYS A 184 2.27 -2.64 -7.32
C LYS A 184 3.70 -2.33 -7.74
N GLU A 185 4.45 -3.35 -8.12
CA GLU A 185 5.85 -3.20 -8.52
C GLU A 185 6.28 -4.32 -9.47
N ALA A 186 7.35 -4.06 -10.23
CA ALA A 186 8.02 -5.04 -11.06
C ALA A 186 9.51 -4.99 -10.75
N VAL A 187 10.09 -6.12 -10.33
CA VAL A 187 11.50 -6.21 -9.90
C VAL A 187 12.22 -7.27 -10.73
N LEU A 188 13.45 -7.00 -11.17
CA LEU A 188 14.29 -8.00 -11.83
C LEU A 188 15.03 -8.84 -10.78
N GLY A 189 14.51 -10.04 -10.48
CA GLY A 189 15.15 -11.00 -9.59
C GLY A 189 16.16 -11.91 -10.30
N THR A 190 16.90 -12.70 -9.52
CA THR A 190 17.87 -13.70 -10.04
C THR A 190 17.22 -14.79 -10.89
N SER A 191 15.95 -15.11 -10.61
CA SER A 191 15.19 -16.12 -11.37
C SER A 191 14.37 -15.54 -12.53
N GLY A 192 14.39 -14.22 -12.73
CA GLY A 192 13.55 -13.51 -13.70
C GLY A 192 12.78 -12.34 -13.07
N PRO A 193 11.96 -11.63 -13.86
CA PRO A 193 11.12 -10.58 -13.33
C PRO A 193 10.09 -11.15 -12.37
N GLU A 194 10.01 -10.54 -11.22
CA GLU A 194 8.98 -10.77 -10.23
C GLU A 194 8.02 -9.58 -10.30
N ILE A 195 6.81 -9.87 -10.75
CA ILE A 195 5.76 -8.87 -10.88
C ILE A 195 4.84 -9.02 -9.67
N ILE A 196 4.84 -8.01 -8.81
CA ILE A 196 4.11 -8.01 -7.56
C ILE A 196 2.80 -7.23 -7.73
N VAL A 197 1.72 -7.87 -7.32
CA VAL A 197 0.38 -7.32 -7.39
C VAL A 197 -0.22 -7.26 -6.00
N SER A 198 -1.17 -6.35 -5.82
CA SER A 198 -1.81 -6.13 -4.53
C SER A 198 -3.31 -5.96 -4.65
N ARG A 199 -4.00 -6.40 -3.61
CA ARG A 199 -5.40 -6.05 -3.32
C ARG A 199 -5.52 -5.26 -2.01
N ALA A 200 -4.49 -5.29 -1.17
CA ALA A 200 -4.40 -4.54 0.07
C ALA A 200 -4.02 -3.07 -0.14
N ASP A 201 -3.30 -2.74 -1.21
CA ASP A 201 -2.81 -1.38 -1.45
C ASP A 201 -3.95 -0.34 -1.56
N PRO A 202 -3.87 0.84 -0.92
CA PRO A 202 -4.87 1.91 -1.05
C PRO A 202 -5.09 2.36 -2.50
N GLN A 203 -4.08 2.31 -3.36
CA GLN A 203 -4.20 2.66 -4.78
C GLN A 203 -5.17 1.73 -5.52
N PHE A 204 -5.35 0.48 -5.05
CA PHE A 204 -6.35 -0.42 -5.63
C PHE A 204 -7.76 0.16 -5.48
N LEU A 205 -8.10 0.69 -4.30
CA LEU A 205 -9.40 1.33 -4.07
C LEU A 205 -9.58 2.58 -4.94
N VAL A 206 -8.55 3.42 -5.08
CA VAL A 206 -8.57 4.61 -5.95
C VAL A 206 -8.88 4.21 -7.39
N LYS A 207 -8.20 3.19 -7.92
CA LYS A 207 -8.42 2.72 -9.30
C LYS A 207 -9.76 2.05 -9.50
N LEU A 208 -10.31 1.39 -8.48
CA LEU A 208 -11.68 0.86 -8.53
C LEU A 208 -12.71 1.98 -8.64
N PHE A 209 -12.54 3.06 -7.87
CA PHE A 209 -13.37 4.25 -8.00
C PHE A 209 -13.26 4.90 -9.38
N GLU A 210 -12.04 5.05 -9.91
CA GLU A 210 -11.81 5.61 -11.25
C GLU A 210 -12.50 4.78 -12.35
N ASN A 211 -12.55 3.46 -12.21
CA ASN A 211 -13.25 2.58 -13.17
C ASN A 211 -14.77 2.61 -13.02
N GLU A 212 -15.30 2.77 -11.80
CA GLU A 212 -16.75 2.68 -11.51
C GLU A 212 -17.46 4.04 -11.63
N VAL A 213 -16.74 5.15 -11.41
CA VAL A 213 -17.29 6.52 -11.35
C VAL A 213 -16.72 7.35 -12.51
N PRO A 214 -17.49 7.56 -13.61
CA PRO A 214 -17.04 8.33 -14.78
C PRO A 214 -16.57 9.75 -14.43
N GLU A 215 -17.21 10.37 -13.44
CA GLU A 215 -16.87 11.72 -12.99
C GLU A 215 -15.45 11.82 -12.39
N ILE A 216 -14.92 10.72 -11.83
CA ILE A 216 -13.53 10.62 -11.36
C ILE A 216 -12.57 10.42 -12.53
N TYR A 217 -12.94 9.57 -13.50
CA TYR A 217 -12.15 9.36 -14.72
C TYR A 217 -11.98 10.66 -15.54
N ASP A 218 -13.07 11.44 -15.67
CA ASP A 218 -13.08 12.74 -16.35
C ASP A 218 -12.46 13.87 -15.51
N ARG A 219 -11.96 13.58 -14.30
CA ARG A 219 -11.39 14.53 -13.33
C ARG A 219 -12.33 15.67 -12.92
N THR A 220 -13.63 15.45 -13.04
CA THR A 220 -14.65 16.36 -12.50
C THR A 220 -14.70 16.25 -10.98
N ILE A 221 -14.55 15.02 -10.47
CA ILE A 221 -14.33 14.72 -9.06
C ILE A 221 -12.90 14.21 -8.88
N GLU A 222 -12.25 14.63 -7.81
CA GLU A 222 -10.91 14.20 -7.43
C GLU A 222 -10.94 13.49 -6.07
N ILE A 223 -10.27 12.34 -5.98
CA ILE A 223 -10.00 11.70 -4.69
C ILE A 223 -8.76 12.38 -4.08
N LYS A 224 -8.95 13.12 -2.99
CA LYS A 224 -7.85 13.84 -2.32
C LYS A 224 -7.00 12.93 -1.47
N LYS A 225 -7.63 12.03 -0.72
CA LYS A 225 -6.93 11.16 0.23
C LYS A 225 -7.72 9.90 0.53
N VAL A 226 -6.99 8.83 0.82
CA VAL A 226 -7.53 7.51 1.18
C VAL A 226 -6.78 7.01 2.42
N ALA A 227 -7.52 6.59 3.44
CA ALA A 227 -7.02 5.79 4.54
C ALA A 227 -7.76 4.45 4.50
N ARG A 228 -7.01 3.34 4.61
CA ARG A 228 -7.55 2.00 4.32
C ARG A 228 -7.00 0.96 5.26
N HIS A 229 -7.91 0.23 5.90
CA HIS A 229 -7.64 -1.06 6.52
C HIS A 229 -8.28 -2.17 5.67
N PRO A 230 -7.49 -2.88 4.85
CA PRO A 230 -7.99 -3.79 3.83
C PRO A 230 -8.95 -4.85 4.39
N GLY A 231 -10.09 -5.02 3.73
CA GLY A 231 -11.10 -6.03 4.07
C GLY A 231 -11.98 -5.70 5.27
N ASP A 232 -11.78 -4.55 5.92
CA ASP A 232 -12.59 -4.12 7.06
C ASP A 232 -13.22 -2.75 6.82
N ARG A 233 -12.40 -1.68 6.76
CA ARG A 233 -12.91 -0.32 6.59
C ARG A 233 -11.93 0.62 5.89
N SER A 234 -12.48 1.52 5.06
CA SER A 234 -11.76 2.61 4.40
C SER A 234 -12.50 3.93 4.51
N LYS A 235 -11.74 5.02 4.56
CA LYS A 235 -12.25 6.40 4.47
C LYS A 235 -11.63 7.09 3.26
N VAL A 236 -12.47 7.71 2.44
CA VAL A 236 -12.09 8.34 1.17
C VAL A 236 -12.58 9.78 1.14
N ILE A 237 -11.67 10.73 1.02
CA ILE A 237 -12.01 12.15 0.84
C ILE A 237 -12.11 12.45 -0.65
N VAL A 238 -13.25 12.98 -1.06
CA VAL A 238 -13.54 13.40 -2.44
C VAL A 238 -13.86 14.88 -2.51
N GLU A 239 -13.49 15.51 -3.61
CA GLU A 239 -13.81 16.91 -3.91
C GLU A 239 -14.31 17.04 -5.35
N SER A 240 -15.37 17.81 -5.56
CA SER A 240 -15.84 18.15 -6.90
C SER A 240 -15.24 19.48 -7.36
N ASN A 241 -14.70 19.50 -8.58
CA ASN A 241 -14.26 20.71 -9.24
C ASN A 241 -15.45 21.53 -9.81
N ASP A 242 -16.62 20.90 -9.99
CA ASP A 242 -17.87 21.57 -10.39
C ASP A 242 -18.85 21.62 -9.21
N ARG A 243 -19.22 22.85 -8.79
CA ARG A 243 -20.16 23.10 -7.69
C ARG A 243 -21.57 22.53 -7.93
N ARG A 244 -21.92 22.23 -9.18
CA ARG A 244 -23.23 21.65 -9.53
C ARG A 244 -23.29 20.14 -9.33
N ILE A 245 -22.14 19.50 -9.11
CA ILE A 245 -22.01 18.05 -8.99
C ILE A 245 -21.67 17.71 -7.55
N ASP A 246 -22.51 16.88 -6.92
CA ASP A 246 -22.24 16.33 -5.60
C ASP A 246 -21.26 15.15 -5.69
N ALA A 247 -20.11 15.29 -5.06
CA ALA A 247 -19.04 14.30 -5.14
C ALA A 247 -19.42 12.97 -4.47
N VAL A 248 -20.01 13.03 -3.27
CA VAL A 248 -20.46 11.84 -2.54
C VAL A 248 -21.57 11.13 -3.31
N GLY A 249 -22.60 11.85 -3.74
CA GLY A 249 -23.72 11.28 -4.49
C GLY A 249 -23.29 10.57 -5.78
N ALA A 250 -22.35 11.15 -6.53
CA ALA A 250 -21.81 10.55 -7.75
C ALA A 250 -21.02 9.25 -7.46
N CYS A 251 -20.25 9.22 -6.37
CA CYS A 251 -19.49 8.04 -5.97
C CYS A 251 -20.38 6.91 -5.42
N VAL A 252 -21.46 7.25 -4.72
CA VAL A 252 -22.43 6.29 -4.18
C VAL A 252 -23.28 5.70 -5.30
N GLY A 253 -23.74 6.54 -6.23
CA GLY A 253 -24.65 6.15 -7.30
C GLY A 253 -26.09 5.91 -6.84
N ILE A 254 -26.97 5.55 -7.77
CA ILE A 254 -28.40 5.35 -7.48
C ILE A 254 -28.57 4.22 -6.46
N LYS A 255 -29.11 4.53 -5.28
CA LYS A 255 -29.27 3.59 -4.16
C LYS A 255 -27.97 2.88 -3.75
N GLY A 256 -26.81 3.49 -3.96
CA GLY A 256 -25.52 2.89 -3.60
C GLY A 256 -24.99 1.86 -4.58
N SER A 257 -25.53 1.77 -5.81
CA SER A 257 -25.16 0.72 -6.75
C SER A 257 -23.67 0.66 -7.08
N ARG A 258 -23.03 1.82 -7.28
CA ARG A 258 -21.61 1.95 -7.62
C ARG A 258 -20.73 1.56 -6.44
N ILE A 259 -20.97 2.17 -5.27
CA ILE A 259 -20.19 1.87 -4.07
C ILE A 259 -20.32 0.39 -3.66
N GLN A 260 -21.51 -0.21 -3.80
CA GLN A 260 -21.70 -1.63 -3.50
C GLN A 260 -20.92 -2.55 -4.44
N ALA A 261 -20.70 -2.16 -5.71
CA ALA A 261 -19.85 -2.93 -6.61
C ALA A 261 -18.39 -2.97 -6.13
N ILE A 262 -17.87 -1.83 -5.68
CA ILE A 262 -16.54 -1.71 -5.11
C ILE A 262 -16.44 -2.47 -3.78
N VAL A 263 -17.42 -2.32 -2.88
CA VAL A 263 -17.48 -3.05 -1.59
C VAL A 263 -17.44 -4.56 -1.81
N ARG A 264 -18.20 -5.09 -2.79
CA ARG A 264 -18.17 -6.53 -3.13
C ARG A 264 -16.81 -6.95 -3.68
N GLU A 265 -16.21 -6.13 -4.53
CA GLU A 265 -14.86 -6.39 -5.06
C GLU A 265 -13.81 -6.42 -3.94
N LEU A 266 -13.98 -5.67 -2.85
CA LEU A 266 -13.05 -5.62 -1.71
C LEU A 266 -13.44 -6.56 -0.56
N ASN A 267 -14.11 -7.67 -0.84
CA ASN A 267 -14.52 -8.67 0.15
C ASN A 267 -15.37 -8.08 1.30
N ASN A 268 -16.32 -7.21 0.96
CA ASN A 268 -17.25 -6.53 1.88
C ASN A 268 -16.59 -5.52 2.84
N GLU A 269 -15.45 -4.94 2.45
CA GLU A 269 -14.84 -3.80 3.13
C GLU A 269 -15.83 -2.61 3.19
N LYS A 270 -16.04 -2.02 4.37
CA LYS A 270 -16.90 -0.85 4.56
C LYS A 270 -16.21 0.42 4.08
N ILE A 271 -16.84 1.21 3.21
CA ILE A 271 -16.22 2.41 2.64
C ILE A 271 -17.03 3.64 3.03
N ASP A 272 -16.42 4.56 3.77
CA ASP A 272 -16.99 5.86 4.09
C ASP A 272 -16.46 6.91 3.10
N ILE A 273 -17.35 7.56 2.36
CA ILE A 273 -17.00 8.63 1.41
C ILE A 273 -17.30 9.98 2.06
N ILE A 274 -16.31 10.86 2.09
CA ILE A 274 -16.34 12.13 2.81
C ILE A 274 -16.16 13.29 1.83
N ASN A 275 -17.07 14.25 1.84
CA ASN A 275 -16.88 15.50 1.12
C ASN A 275 -15.76 16.33 1.77
N ASN A 276 -14.78 16.71 0.98
CA ASN A 276 -13.69 17.59 1.40
C ASN A 276 -14.23 18.92 1.94
N SER A 277 -13.49 19.51 2.87
CA SER A 277 -13.79 20.83 3.45
C SER A 277 -12.48 21.53 3.77
N SER A 278 -12.40 22.83 3.51
CA SER A 278 -11.28 23.66 3.94
C SER A 278 -11.30 23.92 5.45
N GLU A 279 -12.49 23.89 6.06
CA GLU A 279 -12.68 24.02 7.51
C GLU A 279 -12.36 22.67 8.20
N PRO A 280 -11.31 22.61 9.05
CA PRO A 280 -10.88 21.37 9.70
C PRO A 280 -11.97 20.74 10.57
N GLU A 281 -12.73 21.56 11.27
CA GLU A 281 -13.83 21.11 12.16
C GLU A 281 -14.86 20.28 11.41
N ILE A 282 -15.30 20.78 10.24
CA ILE A 282 -16.25 20.08 9.37
C ILE A 282 -15.62 18.79 8.84
N LEU A 283 -14.37 18.84 8.39
CA LEU A 283 -13.69 17.68 7.79
C LEU A 283 -13.52 16.54 8.82
N ILE A 284 -13.03 16.87 10.02
CA ILE A 284 -12.79 15.92 11.11
C ILE A 284 -14.11 15.32 11.60
N THR A 285 -15.13 16.16 11.81
CA THR A 285 -16.47 15.70 12.20
C THR A 285 -17.03 14.69 11.19
N ARG A 286 -16.91 14.96 9.88
CA ARG A 286 -17.33 14.02 8.83
C ARG A 286 -16.49 12.74 8.83
N ALA A 287 -15.19 12.84 9.10
CA ALA A 287 -14.30 11.68 9.16
C ALA A 287 -14.59 10.75 10.35
N LEU A 288 -15.07 11.30 11.47
CA LEU A 288 -15.43 10.54 12.68
C LEU A 288 -16.76 9.78 12.57
N SER A 289 -17.58 10.11 11.56
CA SER A 289 -18.83 9.40 11.22
C SER A 289 -18.64 7.87 11.26
N PRO A 290 -19.53 7.12 11.92
CA PRO A 290 -20.90 7.51 12.32
C PRO A 290 -21.04 8.26 13.65
N ALA A 291 -20.02 8.28 14.51
CA ALA A 291 -20.08 8.99 15.78
C ALA A 291 -19.99 10.50 15.57
N LYS A 292 -20.69 11.29 16.40
CA LYS A 292 -20.68 12.75 16.29
C LYS A 292 -20.07 13.34 17.56
N PRO A 293 -18.95 14.07 17.46
CA PRO A 293 -18.41 14.74 18.62
C PRO A 293 -19.42 15.79 19.13
N TYR A 294 -19.57 15.87 20.45
CA TYR A 294 -20.27 16.96 21.13
C TYR A 294 -19.50 18.27 20.95
N MET A 295 -18.18 18.20 21.10
CA MET A 295 -17.26 19.32 20.92
C MET A 295 -15.95 18.82 20.31
N LEU A 296 -15.30 19.69 19.53
CA LEU A 296 -14.03 19.39 18.88
C LEU A 296 -13.08 20.56 19.10
N GLU A 297 -12.00 20.31 19.82
CA GLU A 297 -10.92 21.29 20.00
C GLU A 297 -9.81 20.99 19.00
N ILE A 298 -9.37 22.01 18.25
CA ILE A 298 -8.42 21.82 17.15
C ILE A 298 -7.27 22.80 17.32
N ASP A 299 -6.05 22.28 17.34
CA ASP A 299 -4.82 23.05 17.20
C ASP A 299 -4.35 22.92 15.75
N GLU A 300 -4.56 23.97 14.95
CA GLU A 300 -4.18 23.99 13.53
C GLU A 300 -2.65 24.02 13.33
N GLU A 301 -1.88 24.57 14.27
CA GLU A 301 -0.42 24.63 14.17
C GLU A 301 0.21 23.25 14.38
N LYS A 302 -0.25 22.53 15.42
CA LYS A 302 0.22 21.18 15.73
C LYS A 302 -0.48 20.08 14.94
N LYS A 303 -1.59 20.40 14.27
CA LYS A 303 -2.51 19.45 13.61
C LYS A 303 -2.99 18.36 14.56
N THR A 304 -3.37 18.75 15.78
CA THR A 304 -3.95 17.87 16.78
C THR A 304 -5.41 18.25 16.99
N ALA A 305 -6.27 17.27 17.26
CA ALA A 305 -7.67 17.50 17.58
C ALA A 305 -8.13 16.62 18.74
N LEU A 306 -8.81 17.22 19.71
CA LEU A 306 -9.47 16.52 20.80
C LEU A 306 -10.97 16.46 20.52
N ALA A 307 -11.48 15.27 20.25
CA ALA A 307 -12.88 15.02 19.98
C ALA A 307 -13.58 14.54 21.25
N ILE A 308 -14.50 15.35 21.76
CA ILE A 308 -15.26 15.06 22.97
C ILE A 308 -16.58 14.44 22.55
N PHE A 309 -16.88 13.26 23.06
CA PHE A 309 -18.12 12.52 22.76
C PHE A 309 -18.95 12.34 24.02
N ASP A 310 -20.26 12.20 23.83
CA ASP A 310 -21.12 11.68 24.88
C ASP A 310 -20.63 10.28 25.29
N ASP A 311 -20.73 9.96 26.57
CA ASP A 311 -20.17 8.76 27.18
C ASP A 311 -20.65 7.45 26.52
N GLU A 312 -21.85 7.47 25.94
CA GLU A 312 -22.45 6.35 25.21
C GLU A 312 -21.85 6.16 23.80
N GLU A 313 -21.46 7.26 23.13
CA GLU A 313 -20.97 7.25 21.75
C GLU A 313 -19.45 7.02 21.63
N ILE A 314 -18.69 7.18 22.72
CA ILE A 314 -17.22 7.05 22.70
C ILE A 314 -16.75 5.70 22.16
N SER A 315 -17.47 4.62 22.47
CA SER A 315 -17.14 3.26 21.99
C SER A 315 -17.25 3.17 20.46
N VAL A 316 -18.28 3.82 19.89
CA VAL A 316 -18.49 3.89 18.44
C VAL A 316 -17.43 4.79 17.79
N ALA A 317 -17.10 5.91 18.44
CA ALA A 317 -16.09 6.85 17.98
C ALA A 317 -14.71 6.22 17.86
N ILE A 318 -14.25 5.52 18.90
CA ILE A 318 -12.98 4.76 18.91
C ILE A 318 -13.04 3.63 17.87
N GLY A 319 -14.15 2.90 17.85
CA GLY A 319 -14.34 1.73 17.01
C GLY A 319 -13.50 0.53 17.47
N LYS A 320 -13.68 -0.61 16.80
CA LYS A 320 -12.98 -1.85 17.15
C LYS A 320 -11.46 -1.63 17.09
N MET A 321 -10.77 -1.85 18.20
CA MET A 321 -9.31 -1.64 18.32
C MET A 321 -8.82 -0.23 17.95
N GLY A 322 -9.66 0.81 18.07
CA GLY A 322 -9.29 2.19 17.73
C GLY A 322 -9.25 2.48 16.23
N GLN A 323 -9.82 1.58 15.41
CA GLN A 323 -9.73 1.66 13.95
C GLN A 323 -10.37 2.93 13.38
N ASN A 324 -11.51 3.38 13.90
CA ASN A 324 -12.23 4.50 13.32
C ASN A 324 -11.45 5.81 13.52
N ILE A 325 -10.92 6.05 14.73
CA ILE A 325 -10.03 7.19 15.02
C ILE A 325 -8.75 7.11 14.20
N ARG A 326 -8.13 5.93 14.05
CA ARG A 326 -6.92 5.79 13.22
C ARG A 326 -7.18 6.15 11.77
N LEU A 327 -8.25 5.64 11.17
CA LEU A 327 -8.63 5.98 9.80
C LEU A 327 -8.99 7.46 9.66
N ALA A 328 -9.68 8.05 10.64
CA ALA A 328 -10.00 9.47 10.64
C ALA A 328 -8.73 10.33 10.73
N SER A 329 -7.80 9.98 11.61
CA SER A 329 -6.50 10.65 11.76
C SER A 329 -5.67 10.53 10.49
N GLU A 330 -5.55 9.32 9.94
CA GLU A 330 -4.82 9.07 8.69
C GLU A 330 -5.43 9.83 7.52
N VAL A 331 -6.76 9.83 7.34
CA VAL A 331 -7.41 10.46 6.19
C VAL A 331 -7.38 11.99 6.29
N THR A 332 -7.61 12.56 7.47
CA THR A 332 -7.60 14.02 7.69
C THR A 332 -6.17 14.57 7.77
N GLY A 333 -5.22 13.75 8.23
CA GLY A 333 -3.85 14.19 8.53
C GLY A 333 -3.71 14.91 9.87
N TYR A 334 -4.73 14.85 10.74
CA TYR A 334 -4.68 15.32 12.12
C TYR A 334 -4.43 14.15 13.06
N THR A 335 -3.75 14.38 14.17
CA THR A 335 -3.73 13.42 15.28
C THR A 335 -4.98 13.67 16.12
N ILE A 336 -5.94 12.75 16.03
CA ILE A 336 -7.23 12.86 16.73
C ILE A 336 -7.21 11.98 17.96
N ASP A 337 -7.46 12.59 19.12
CA ASP A 337 -7.73 11.89 20.38
C ASP A 337 -9.21 12.02 20.73
N ALA A 338 -9.74 11.05 21.48
CA ALA A 338 -11.13 11.03 21.89
C ALA A 338 -11.27 10.90 23.40
N ILE A 339 -12.14 11.73 23.99
CA ILE A 339 -12.43 11.74 25.42
C ILE A 339 -13.94 11.74 25.65
N LYS A 340 -14.36 11.22 26.80
CA LYS A 340 -15.74 11.32 27.26
C LYS A 340 -16.05 12.73 27.72
N LYS A 341 -17.30 13.13 27.54
CA LYS A 341 -17.80 14.42 28.02
C LYS A 341 -17.68 14.55 29.53
N SER A 342 -18.02 13.51 30.28
CA SER A 342 -17.85 13.52 31.74
C SER A 342 -16.41 13.76 32.16
N ASP A 343 -15.47 12.99 31.59
CA ASP A 343 -14.04 13.13 31.86
C ASP A 343 -13.50 14.52 31.47
N TYR A 344 -14.00 15.09 30.36
CA TYR A 344 -13.66 16.43 29.93
C TYR A 344 -14.18 17.51 30.91
N GLU A 345 -15.46 17.46 31.30
CA GLU A 345 -16.05 18.40 32.27
C GLU A 345 -15.35 18.31 33.64
N LEU A 346 -14.91 17.11 34.04
CA LEU A 346 -14.07 16.90 35.22
C LEU A 346 -12.71 17.62 35.06
N SER A 347 -12.03 17.48 33.92
CA SER A 347 -10.77 18.18 33.68
C SER A 347 -10.91 19.70 33.59
N GLU A 348 -12.01 20.20 33.01
CA GLU A 348 -12.28 21.63 32.90
C GLU A 348 -12.65 22.21 34.28
N SER A 349 -13.38 21.48 35.12
CA SER A 349 -13.71 21.91 36.49
C SER A 349 -12.52 21.86 37.46
N GLU A 350 -11.54 20.99 37.19
CA GLU A 350 -10.22 20.99 37.85
C GLU A 350 -9.34 22.16 37.40
N THR A 351 -9.51 22.66 36.17
CA THR A 351 -8.77 23.80 35.64
C THR A 351 -9.21 25.08 36.36
N MET A 352 -8.30 25.70 37.10
CA MET A 352 -8.55 26.92 37.86
C MET A 352 -7.92 28.12 37.15
N TYR A 353 -8.73 29.07 36.69
CA TYR A 353 -8.22 30.32 36.11
C TYR A 353 -7.70 31.25 37.21
N LEU A 354 -6.64 32.00 36.91
CA LEU A 354 -6.03 32.89 37.90
C LEU A 354 -6.99 33.98 38.41
N GLU A 355 -7.94 34.41 37.59
CA GLU A 355 -8.95 35.41 37.97
C GLU A 355 -9.98 34.89 38.99
N GLU A 356 -10.18 33.57 39.08
CA GLU A 356 -11.12 32.93 39.99
C GLU A 356 -10.53 32.72 41.39
N ILE A 357 -9.23 32.95 41.56
CA ILE A 357 -8.51 32.77 42.82
C ILE A 357 -8.77 33.98 43.74
N PRO A 358 -9.53 33.83 44.84
CA PRO A 358 -9.99 34.95 45.65
C PRO A 358 -8.86 35.80 46.25
N ASP A 359 -7.71 35.18 46.51
CA ASP A 359 -6.55 35.79 47.15
C ASP A 359 -5.53 36.35 46.14
N LEU A 360 -5.81 36.25 44.84
CA LEU A 360 -4.97 36.82 43.79
C LEU A 360 -5.52 38.18 43.34
N THR A 361 -4.78 39.26 43.63
CA THR A 361 -5.22 40.62 43.30
C THR A 361 -5.34 40.84 41.79
N GLU A 362 -6.32 41.67 41.38
CA GLU A 362 -6.57 42.06 39.97
C GLU A 362 -5.33 42.51 39.20
N HIS A 363 -4.42 43.20 39.88
CA HIS A 363 -3.17 43.65 39.28
C HIS A 363 -2.24 42.48 38.91
N ASN A 364 -2.19 41.43 39.73
CA ASN A 364 -1.24 40.34 39.57
C ASN A 364 -1.66 39.36 38.47
N TRP A 365 -2.93 38.95 38.42
CA TRP A 365 -3.39 38.05 37.36
C TRP A 365 -3.39 38.73 35.99
N LYS A 366 -3.69 40.04 35.90
CA LYS A 366 -3.56 40.79 34.63
C LYS A 366 -2.13 40.86 34.10
N LEU A 367 -1.14 40.95 34.99
CA LEU A 367 0.28 40.91 34.61
C LEU A 367 0.69 39.54 34.08
N LEU A 368 0.10 38.47 34.60
CA LEU A 368 0.35 37.09 34.17
C LEU A 368 -0.34 36.78 32.83
N TYR A 369 -1.59 37.23 32.67
CA TYR A 369 -2.33 37.16 31.39
C TYR A 369 -1.58 37.88 30.27
N ALA A 370 -0.96 39.03 30.56
CA ALA A 370 -0.18 39.78 29.58
C ALA A 370 1.06 39.02 29.05
N VAL A 371 1.45 37.93 29.72
CA VAL A 371 2.57 37.05 29.36
C VAL A 371 2.05 35.68 28.87
N GLY A 372 0.73 35.48 28.80
CA GLY A 372 0.09 34.25 28.33
C GLY A 372 -0.01 33.15 29.38
N ILE A 373 0.06 33.50 30.67
CA ILE A 373 -0.20 32.57 31.78
C ILE A 373 -1.61 32.86 32.29
N GLU A 374 -2.55 31.96 32.03
CA GLU A 374 -3.97 32.17 32.30
C GLU A 374 -4.50 31.22 33.38
N THR A 375 -3.91 30.01 33.48
CA THR A 375 -4.35 28.98 34.44
C THR A 375 -3.38 28.80 35.61
N ALA A 376 -3.91 28.27 36.72
CA ALA A 376 -3.13 27.91 37.89
C ALA A 376 -2.05 26.85 37.58
N ASP A 377 -2.37 25.87 36.72
CA ASP A 377 -1.43 24.82 36.33
C ASP A 377 -0.30 25.36 35.43
N GLU A 378 -0.58 26.28 34.51
CA GLU A 378 0.45 26.97 33.73
C GLU A 378 1.42 27.75 34.63
N LEU A 379 0.88 28.47 35.63
CA LEU A 379 1.68 29.23 36.57
C LEU A 379 2.58 28.33 37.42
N LEU A 380 2.06 27.20 37.91
CA LEU A 380 2.81 26.25 38.74
C LEU A 380 3.88 25.49 37.95
N ASN A 381 3.67 25.29 36.65
CA ASN A 381 4.63 24.64 35.76
C ASN A 381 5.68 25.60 35.17
N THR A 382 5.46 26.92 35.28
CA THR A 382 6.40 27.93 34.79
C THR A 382 7.57 28.08 35.78
N PRO A 383 8.85 28.00 35.35
CA PRO A 383 9.98 28.15 36.24
C PRO A 383 10.02 29.56 36.86
N LYS A 384 10.35 29.63 38.16
CA LYS A 384 10.39 30.89 38.93
C LYS A 384 11.25 31.97 38.27
N GLU A 385 12.31 31.59 37.57
CA GLU A 385 13.20 32.51 36.86
C GLU A 385 12.49 33.30 35.74
N GLU A 386 11.56 32.66 35.03
CA GLU A 386 10.77 33.31 33.98
C GLU A 386 9.72 34.26 34.57
N LEU A 387 9.11 33.88 35.70
CA LEU A 387 8.16 34.74 36.43
C LEU A 387 8.82 36.02 36.98
N LEU A 388 10.09 35.94 37.37
CA LEU A 388 10.88 37.10 37.86
C LEU A 388 11.26 38.08 36.74
N SER A 389 11.24 37.63 35.48
CA SER A 389 11.54 38.49 34.33
C SER A 389 10.40 39.45 33.97
N ILE A 390 9.20 39.20 34.53
CA ILE A 390 7.99 39.98 34.28
C ILE A 390 8.09 41.34 34.98
N LYS A 391 8.01 42.42 34.19
CA LYS A 391 8.06 43.79 34.71
C LYS A 391 6.84 44.07 35.60
N GLY A 392 7.08 44.20 36.90
CA GLY A 392 6.06 44.48 37.91
C GLY A 392 5.95 43.41 39.01
N LEU A 393 6.59 42.25 38.82
CA LEU A 393 6.65 41.18 39.81
C LEU A 393 8.03 41.15 40.49
N GLY A 394 8.06 41.33 41.82
CA GLY A 394 9.26 41.17 42.63
C GLY A 394 9.34 39.76 43.23
N ASP A 395 10.53 39.33 43.67
CA ASP A 395 10.78 37.97 44.21
C ASP A 395 9.81 37.56 45.33
N LYS A 396 9.58 38.46 46.28
CA LYS A 396 8.60 38.24 47.36
C LYS A 396 7.15 38.16 46.89
N THR A 397 6.82 38.83 45.78
CA THR A 397 5.48 38.83 45.19
C THR A 397 5.25 37.54 44.42
N VAL A 398 6.25 37.07 43.67
CA VAL A 398 6.20 35.78 42.94
C VAL A 398 6.02 34.62 43.92
N ASP A 399 6.82 34.57 44.99
CA ASP A 399 6.67 33.52 46.03
C ASP A 399 5.28 33.53 46.66
N LYS A 400 4.74 34.73 46.91
CA LYS A 400 3.40 34.89 47.46
C LYS A 400 2.33 34.41 46.47
N ILE A 401 2.44 34.75 45.19
CA ILE A 401 1.50 34.30 44.16
C ILE A 401 1.54 32.79 44.03
N ILE A 402 2.72 32.17 43.93
CA ILE A 402 2.86 30.71 43.85
C ILE A 402 2.23 30.05 45.07
N SER A 403 2.49 30.55 46.29
CA SER A 403 1.90 29.99 47.51
C SER A 403 0.37 30.09 47.55
N VAL A 404 -0.18 31.19 47.06
CA VAL A 404 -1.64 31.42 47.03
C VAL A 404 -2.30 30.53 45.98
N VAL A 405 -1.68 30.39 44.82
CA VAL A 405 -2.17 29.52 43.73
C VAL A 405 -2.09 28.06 44.13
N ASP A 406 -0.98 27.62 44.75
CA ASP A 406 -0.81 26.24 45.24
C ASP A 406 -1.84 25.87 46.33
N GLU A 407 -2.10 26.79 47.26
CA GLU A 407 -3.11 26.59 48.30
C GLU A 407 -4.54 26.53 47.73
N ALA A 408 -4.85 27.39 46.75
CA ALA A 408 -6.14 27.39 46.07
C ALA A 408 -6.37 26.11 45.25
N VAL A 409 -5.37 25.65 44.51
CA VAL A 409 -5.41 24.38 43.75
C VAL A 409 -5.58 23.19 44.69
N ARG A 410 -4.85 23.14 45.82
CA ARG A 410 -5.00 22.06 46.80
C ARG A 410 -6.41 22.03 47.39
N LYS A 411 -6.95 23.18 47.78
CA LYS A 411 -8.30 23.28 48.36
C LYS A 411 -9.38 22.86 47.36
N ARG A 412 -9.25 23.28 46.10
CA ARG A 412 -10.14 22.86 45.00
C ARG A 412 -10.09 21.36 44.77
N LYS A 413 -8.90 20.75 44.77
CA LYS A 413 -8.73 19.30 44.66
C LYS A 413 -9.40 18.55 45.80
N GLU A 414 -9.24 19.02 47.04
CA GLU A 414 -9.93 18.43 48.21
C GLU A 414 -11.46 18.56 48.12
N GLU A 415 -11.98 19.71 47.67
CA GLU A 415 -13.42 19.93 47.45
C GLU A 415 -13.97 19.04 46.34
N MET A 416 -13.24 18.87 45.24
CA MET A 416 -13.59 18.01 44.11
C MET A 416 -13.54 16.52 44.48
N GLU A 417 -12.55 16.08 45.24
CA GLU A 417 -12.47 14.70 45.76
C GLU A 417 -13.63 14.39 46.72
N ALA A 418 -14.00 15.33 47.59
CA ALA A 418 -15.14 15.19 48.48
C ALA A 418 -16.48 15.13 47.69
N ALA A 419 -16.64 15.99 46.67
CA ALA A 419 -17.80 15.95 45.78
C ALA A 419 -17.89 14.62 44.99
N ARG A 420 -16.74 14.09 44.54
CA ARG A 420 -16.64 12.80 43.84
C ARG A 420 -17.05 11.63 44.73
N GLN A 421 -16.64 11.64 45.99
CA GLN A 421 -17.04 10.61 46.97
C GLN A 421 -18.54 10.70 47.30
N ALA A 422 -19.10 11.90 47.38
CA ALA A 422 -20.54 12.10 47.61
C ALA A 422 -21.37 11.62 46.41
N ALA A 423 -20.99 11.96 45.18
CA ALA A 423 -21.69 11.53 43.96
C ALA A 423 -21.62 10.01 43.76
N GLN A 424 -20.49 9.36 44.08
CA GLN A 424 -20.36 7.90 44.04
C GLN A 424 -21.19 7.21 45.12
N ALA A 425 -21.35 7.83 46.31
CA ALA A 425 -22.21 7.31 47.37
C ALA A 425 -23.70 7.44 47.02
N GLU A 426 -24.10 8.52 46.35
CA GLU A 426 -25.48 8.69 45.85
C GLU A 426 -25.82 7.68 44.74
N ALA A 427 -24.92 7.48 43.76
CA ALA A 427 -25.11 6.48 42.71
C ALA A 427 -25.16 5.03 43.24
N ALA A 428 -24.40 4.73 44.31
CA ALA A 428 -24.47 3.43 44.98
C ALA A 428 -25.75 3.25 45.82
N SER A 429 -26.42 4.34 46.22
CA SER A 429 -27.67 4.29 47.00
C SER A 429 -28.94 4.18 46.13
N SER A 430 -28.83 4.48 44.83
CA SER A 430 -29.93 4.32 43.87
C SER A 430 -30.10 2.89 43.35
N ASP A 431 -29.07 2.05 43.45
CA ASP A 431 -29.14 0.63 43.03
C ASP A 431 -29.88 -0.27 44.05
N ASP A 432 -30.11 0.18 45.29
CA ASP A 432 -30.80 -0.58 46.34
C ASP A 432 -32.35 -0.49 46.28
N PHE A 433 -32.92 0.22 45.29
CA PHE A 433 -34.38 0.41 45.16
C PHE A 433 -35.07 -0.45 44.08
N GLU A 434 -34.34 -1.26 43.29
CA GLU A 434 -34.95 -2.15 42.27
C GLU A 434 -35.07 -3.65 42.67
N GLU A 435 -34.50 -4.09 43.80
CA GLU A 435 -34.65 -5.51 44.24
C GLU A 435 -35.94 -5.81 45.05
N GLY A 436 -36.84 -4.83 45.23
CA GLY A 436 -38.04 -4.96 46.07
C GLY A 436 -39.33 -5.44 45.41
N GLU A 437 -39.46 -5.42 44.07
CA GLU A 437 -40.71 -5.75 43.35
C GLU A 437 -40.51 -6.82 42.26
N LEU A 438 -39.93 -7.97 42.61
CA LEU A 438 -39.93 -9.16 41.75
C LEU A 438 -40.22 -10.43 42.57
N MET A 439 -41.33 -10.42 43.32
CA MET A 439 -41.95 -11.65 43.83
C MET A 439 -43.48 -11.53 43.80
N GLU A 440 -44.07 -11.83 42.65
CA GLU A 440 -45.28 -12.67 42.50
C GLU A 440 -45.69 -12.70 41.03
N GLU A 441 -45.37 -13.79 40.32
CA GLU A 441 -46.35 -14.55 39.54
C GLU A 441 -45.70 -15.82 38.93
N SER A 442 -46.25 -16.97 39.33
CA SER A 442 -45.89 -18.31 38.86
C SER A 442 -46.44 -18.62 37.46
N PRO A 443 -45.82 -19.54 36.69
CA PRO A 443 -46.19 -19.81 35.30
C PRO A 443 -47.42 -20.72 35.16
N ARG A 444 -48.26 -20.45 34.16
CA ARG A 444 -49.26 -21.39 33.64
C ARG A 444 -48.95 -21.76 32.20
N ASP A 445 -48.87 -23.06 31.97
CA ASP A 445 -48.82 -23.74 30.68
C ASP A 445 -49.92 -23.28 29.70
N SER A 446 -49.57 -23.22 28.41
CA SER A 446 -50.35 -23.93 27.38
C SER A 446 -49.58 -24.04 26.06
N ASN A 447 -49.47 -25.29 25.60
CA ASN A 447 -49.15 -25.71 24.23
C ASN A 447 -49.90 -24.89 23.17
N THR A 448 -49.27 -24.60 22.04
CA THR A 448 -49.60 -25.23 20.74
C THR A 448 -48.57 -24.91 19.67
N GLU A 449 -48.13 -25.96 18.97
CA GLU A 449 -47.44 -25.93 17.67
C GLU A 449 -48.28 -25.19 16.63
N PHE A 450 -47.67 -24.60 15.59
CA PHE A 450 -47.96 -24.95 14.18
C PHE A 450 -46.96 -24.27 13.22
N SER A 451 -46.56 -25.08 12.23
CA SER A 451 -45.72 -24.81 11.08
C SER A 451 -46.48 -24.18 9.90
N GLU A 452 -45.70 -23.55 9.01
CA GLU A 452 -45.83 -23.40 7.54
C GLU A 452 -47.18 -23.81 6.88
N ASP A 453 -47.85 -22.87 6.20
CA ASP A 453 -47.92 -22.85 4.72
C ASP A 453 -48.81 -21.72 4.18
N GLU A 454 -48.50 -21.39 2.93
CA GLU A 454 -49.08 -20.43 1.98
C GLU A 454 -50.63 -20.33 1.94
N ILE A 455 -51.16 -19.16 1.56
CA ILE A 455 -51.79 -18.92 0.24
C ILE A 455 -52.46 -17.53 0.18
N ALA A 456 -52.23 -16.94 -0.99
CA ALA A 456 -52.81 -15.80 -1.68
C ALA A 456 -54.23 -15.27 -1.34
N ASP A 457 -54.35 -14.02 -1.78
CA ASP A 457 -55.44 -13.42 -2.54
C ASP A 457 -56.47 -12.51 -1.86
N ASP A 458 -56.70 -11.45 -2.63
CA ASP A 458 -57.77 -10.47 -2.65
C ASP A 458 -57.85 -9.43 -1.52
N LEU A 459 -57.73 -8.16 -1.92
CA LEU A 459 -58.94 -7.34 -2.06
C LEU A 459 -58.69 -6.05 -2.86
N VAL A 460 -59.34 -6.04 -4.03
CA VAL A 460 -59.80 -4.90 -4.82
C VAL A 460 -60.96 -4.21 -4.09
N GLN A 461 -61.03 -2.87 -4.23
CA GLN A 461 -62.15 -1.95 -3.92
C GLN A 461 -62.43 -1.71 -2.42
N GLU A 462 -62.61 -0.48 -1.92
CA GLU A 462 -63.21 0.75 -2.49
C GLU A 462 -62.27 1.97 -2.57
#